data_AF-A0A183N6D0-F1
#
_entry.id   AF-A0A183N6D0-F1
#
_cell.length_a   1.000
_cell.length_b   1.000
_cell.length_c   1.000
_cell.angle_alpha   90.00
_cell.angle_beta   90.00
_cell.angle_gamma   90.00
#
_symmetry.space_group_name_H-M   'P 1'
#
loop_
_entity.id
_entity.type
_entity.pdbx_description
1 polymer ?
#
loop_
_entity_poly.entity_id
_entity_poly.type
_entity_poly.pdbx_seq_one_letter_code
_entity_poly.pdbx_strand_id
1 'polypeptide(L)'
;MAIRQIKSGKAAGPDNIPAEALKADVRSCTDQIATQRIIVEQSIEWNSSLYINFIDYEKAFDSVDRTTLWKLLRHYSVPQMIVNIIQSSYDGLHCKIVHGGQLTKSFEVKTGVRQGCLLSPFLFLLMIDWIMKTSTSEGKRRIQ
;
A
#
# COMPACT_ATOMS: atom_id res chain seq x y z
N MET A 1 20.55 -14.32 -24.53
CA MET A 1 21.32 -13.46 -23.62
C MET A 1 21.62 -12.16 -24.35
N ALA A 2 20.96 -11.06 -24.01
CA ALA A 2 21.23 -9.76 -24.61
C ALA A 2 21.63 -8.79 -23.49
N ILE A 3 22.91 -8.48 -23.41
CA ILE A 3 23.47 -7.48 -22.49
C ILE A 3 23.34 -6.13 -23.18
N ARG A 4 22.39 -5.29 -22.75
CA ARG A 4 22.32 -3.89 -23.17
C ARG A 4 23.37 -3.09 -22.40
N GLN A 5 24.30 -2.46 -23.12
CA GLN A 5 25.23 -1.51 -22.54
C GLN A 5 24.50 -0.25 -22.03
N ILE A 6 24.80 0.14 -20.79
CA ILE A 6 24.28 1.33 -20.14
C ILE A 6 25.18 2.51 -20.53
N LYS A 7 24.62 3.48 -21.26
CA LYS A 7 25.30 4.74 -21.56
C LYS A 7 25.33 5.63 -20.32
N SER A 8 26.55 5.95 -19.90
CA SER A 8 26.94 6.91 -18.87
C SER A 8 26.38 8.31 -19.16
N GLY A 9 25.67 8.90 -18.21
CA GLY A 9 25.14 10.26 -18.36
C GLY A 9 24.58 10.96 -17.13
N LYS A 10 24.59 10.36 -15.93
CA LYS A 10 24.27 11.07 -14.67
C LYS A 10 25.14 10.54 -13.54
N ALA A 11 25.66 11.46 -12.72
CA ALA A 11 26.56 11.15 -11.62
C ALA A 11 25.90 10.16 -10.65
N ALA A 12 26.53 9.01 -10.46
CA ALA A 12 26.22 8.13 -9.34
C ALA A 12 26.65 8.84 -8.04
N GLY A 13 25.93 8.60 -6.94
CA GLY A 13 26.40 8.98 -5.61
C GLY A 13 27.74 8.30 -5.29
N PRO A 14 28.38 8.66 -4.15
CA PRO A 14 29.72 8.19 -3.78
C PRO A 14 29.89 6.65 -3.82
N ASP A 15 28.79 5.90 -3.79
CA ASP A 15 28.77 4.44 -3.69
C ASP A 15 28.54 3.73 -5.03
N ASN A 16 28.48 4.46 -6.16
CA ASN A 16 28.28 3.92 -7.50
C ASN A 16 26.98 3.12 -7.72
N ILE A 17 26.02 3.15 -6.78
CA ILE A 17 24.72 2.50 -6.92
C ILE A 17 23.84 3.34 -7.87
N PRO A 18 23.41 2.79 -9.03
CA PRO A 18 22.55 3.52 -9.94
C PRO A 18 21.20 3.83 -9.27
N ALA A 19 20.68 5.05 -9.45
CA ALA A 19 19.34 5.40 -9.00
C ALA A 19 18.25 4.50 -9.64
N GLU A 20 18.60 3.86 -10.76
CA GLU A 20 17.82 2.86 -11.46
C GLU A 20 17.79 1.51 -10.73
N ALA A 21 18.77 1.17 -9.89
CA ALA A 21 18.76 -0.04 -9.05
C ALA A 21 17.67 0.02 -7.96
N LEU A 22 17.26 1.22 -7.55
CA LEU A 22 16.11 1.47 -6.68
C LEU A 22 14.76 1.42 -7.41
N LYS A 23 14.77 1.29 -8.75
CA LYS A 23 13.58 1.10 -9.60
C LYS A 23 13.56 -0.33 -10.17
N ALA A 24 13.48 -1.33 -9.30
CA ALA A 24 13.18 -2.70 -9.71
C ALA A 24 11.65 -2.92 -9.71
N ASP A 25 11.14 -3.40 -10.84
CA ASP A 25 9.73 -3.40 -11.26
C ASP A 25 8.85 -4.49 -10.61
N VAL A 26 9.26 -5.00 -9.44
CA VAL A 26 8.42 -5.78 -8.52
C VAL A 26 8.91 -5.46 -7.10
N ARG A 27 8.12 -4.68 -6.33
CA ARG A 27 8.48 -4.33 -4.95
C ARG A 27 7.76 -5.25 -3.96
N SER A 28 8.46 -6.26 -3.47
CA SER A 28 8.00 -7.11 -2.37
C SER A 28 8.11 -6.37 -1.03
N CYS A 29 7.41 -6.87 -0.01
CA CYS A 29 7.62 -6.48 1.37
C CYS A 29 9.10 -6.63 1.78
N THR A 30 9.76 -7.71 1.31
CA THR A 30 11.18 -7.97 1.54
C THR A 30 12.06 -6.83 1.02
N ASP A 31 11.75 -6.28 -0.16
CA ASP A 31 12.53 -5.19 -0.75
C ASP A 31 12.36 -3.89 0.04
N GLN A 32 11.16 -3.63 0.57
CA GLN A 32 10.91 -2.47 1.42
C GLN A 32 11.66 -2.57 2.76
N ILE A 33 11.65 -3.76 3.37
CA ILE A 33 12.41 -4.03 4.60
C ILE A 33 13.91 -3.88 4.35
N ALA A 34 14.43 -4.44 3.25
CA ALA A 34 15.82 -4.31 2.87
C ALA A 34 16.20 -2.83 2.62
N THR A 35 15.35 -2.08 1.91
CA THR A 35 15.55 -0.64 1.68
C THR A 35 15.62 0.13 2.99
N GLN A 36 14.68 -0.10 3.91
CA GLN A 36 14.68 0.55 5.21
C GLN A 36 15.94 0.23 6.02
N ARG A 37 16.37 -1.05 5.99
CA ARG A 37 17.61 -1.49 6.64
C ARG A 37 18.84 -0.77 6.08
N ILE A 38 18.97 -0.68 4.75
CA ILE A 38 20.08 0.01 4.09
C ILE A 38 20.11 1.49 4.50
N ILE A 39 18.97 2.17 4.54
CA ILE A 39 18.88 3.57 4.97
C ILE A 39 19.39 3.74 6.40
N VAL A 40 19.03 2.83 7.31
CA VAL A 40 19.52 2.84 8.69
C VAL A 40 21.02 2.63 8.75
N GLU A 41 21.53 1.59 8.07
CA GLU A 41 22.97 1.26 8.07
C GLU A 41 23.81 2.42 7.53
N GLN A 42 23.38 3.06 6.43
CA GLN A 42 24.06 4.21 5.85
C GLN A 42 24.05 5.45 6.75
N SER A 43 22.94 5.71 7.46
CA SER A 43 22.90 6.82 8.41
C SER A 43 23.92 6.66 9.54
N ILE A 44 24.15 5.43 9.99
CA ILE A 44 25.15 5.10 11.00
C ILE A 44 26.56 5.26 10.42
N GLU A 45 26.82 4.72 9.22
CA GLU A 45 28.13 4.79 8.56
C GLU A 45 28.57 6.24 8.32
N TRP A 46 27.65 7.11 7.89
CA TRP A 46 27.95 8.52 7.61
C TRP A 46 27.78 9.45 8.82
N ASN A 47 27.45 8.91 10.00
CA ASN A 47 27.16 9.69 11.20
C ASN A 47 26.11 10.81 10.95
N SER A 48 25.06 10.48 10.20
CA SER A 48 23.98 11.39 9.82
C SER A 48 22.75 11.16 10.70
N SER A 49 22.05 12.24 11.05
CA SER A 49 20.80 12.16 11.82
C SER A 49 19.69 11.52 10.99
N LEU A 50 19.11 10.43 11.50
CA LEU A 50 17.97 9.74 10.90
C LEU A 50 16.76 9.73 11.85
N TYR A 51 15.60 10.09 11.32
CA TYR A 51 14.31 10.00 12.03
C TYR A 51 13.38 9.03 11.28
N ILE A 52 12.82 8.06 12.01
CA ILE A 52 11.88 7.08 11.47
C ILE A 52 10.59 7.14 12.27
N ASN A 53 9.46 7.30 11.57
CA ASN A 53 8.13 7.27 12.16
C ASN A 53 7.36 6.06 11.63
N PHE A 54 6.82 5.25 12.55
CA PHE A 54 5.92 4.15 12.22
C PHE A 54 4.49 4.57 12.51
N ILE A 55 3.60 4.41 11.51
CA ILE A 55 2.18 4.76 11.62
C ILE A 55 1.40 3.46 11.63
N ASP A 56 0.65 3.23 12.70
CA ASP A 56 -0.26 2.10 12.81
C ASP A 56 -1.71 2.56 12.58
N TYR A 57 -2.44 1.83 11.73
CA TYR A 57 -3.83 2.17 11.39
C TYR A 57 -4.79 1.32 12.22
N GLU A 58 -5.61 1.97 13.04
CA GLU A 58 -6.63 1.27 13.82
C GLU A 58 -7.61 0.55 12.88
N LYS A 59 -7.75 -0.78 13.08
CA LYS A 59 -8.71 -1.64 12.37
C LYS A 59 -8.70 -1.39 10.85
N ALA A 60 -7.50 -1.36 10.26
CA ALA A 60 -7.28 -0.89 8.90
C ALA A 60 -8.25 -1.46 7.84
N PHE A 61 -8.62 -2.74 7.95
CA PHE A 61 -9.56 -3.36 7.00
C PHE A 61 -11.00 -2.99 7.30
N ASP A 62 -11.39 -2.89 8.56
CA ASP A 62 -12.78 -2.61 8.97
C ASP A 62 -13.13 -1.12 8.84
N SER A 63 -12.13 -0.24 8.83
CA SER A 63 -12.27 1.21 8.77
C SER A 63 -12.41 1.80 7.36
N VAL A 64 -12.25 0.98 6.30
CA VAL A 64 -12.39 1.46 4.92
C VAL A 64 -13.81 1.96 4.63
N ASP A 65 -13.94 3.22 4.21
CA ASP A 65 -15.21 3.76 3.72
C ASP A 65 -15.53 3.21 2.32
N ARG A 66 -16.62 2.45 2.23
CA ARG A 66 -17.04 1.80 0.97
C ARG A 66 -17.43 2.82 -0.10
N THR A 67 -18.04 3.94 0.29
CA THR A 67 -18.45 4.98 -0.67
C THR A 67 -17.24 5.57 -1.38
N THR A 68 -16.18 5.85 -0.63
CA THR A 68 -14.89 6.34 -1.15
C THR A 68 -14.22 5.26 -1.98
N LEU A 69 -14.22 4.00 -1.54
CA LEU A 69 -13.65 2.89 -2.31
C LEU A 69 -14.28 2.75 -3.70
N TRP A 70 -15.61 2.84 -3.82
CA TRP A 70 -16.30 2.79 -5.12
C TRP A 70 -15.93 3.97 -6.02
N LYS A 71 -15.77 5.16 -5.44
CA LYS A 71 -15.30 6.35 -6.18
C LYS A 71 -13.86 6.15 -6.65
N LEU A 72 -12.98 5.58 -5.82
CA LEU A 72 -11.59 5.32 -6.19
C LEU A 72 -11.47 4.29 -7.31
N LEU A 73 -12.24 3.20 -7.29
CA LEU A 73 -12.23 2.24 -8.39
C LEU A 73 -12.57 2.92 -9.73
N ARG A 74 -13.58 3.80 -9.73
CA ARG A 74 -13.91 4.61 -10.92
C ARG A 74 -12.81 5.60 -11.28
N HIS A 75 -12.17 6.23 -10.29
CA HIS A 75 -11.03 7.13 -10.51
C HIS A 75 -9.86 6.41 -11.18
N TYR A 76 -9.58 5.17 -10.77
CA TYR A 76 -8.57 4.30 -11.39
C TYR A 76 -9.04 3.65 -12.71
N SER A 77 -10.13 4.15 -13.31
CA SER A 77 -10.67 3.69 -14.60
C SER A 77 -11.07 2.21 -14.62
N VAL A 78 -11.43 1.62 -13.47
CA VAL A 78 -12.02 0.28 -13.43
C VAL A 78 -13.40 0.33 -14.10
N PRO A 79 -13.68 -0.56 -15.08
CA PRO A 79 -14.96 -0.60 -15.78
C PRO A 79 -16.14 -0.68 -14.81
N GLN A 80 -17.20 0.11 -15.08
CA GLN A 80 -18.37 0.21 -14.19
C GLN A 80 -19.03 -1.14 -13.90
N MET A 81 -19.03 -2.07 -14.87
CA MET A 81 -19.53 -3.43 -14.68
C MET A 81 -18.79 -4.16 -13.55
N ILE A 82 -17.47 -4.04 -13.50
CA ILE A 82 -16.64 -4.64 -12.44
C ILE A 82 -16.90 -3.95 -11.10
N VAL A 83 -16.99 -2.61 -11.10
CA VAL A 83 -17.32 -1.85 -9.89
C VAL A 83 -18.66 -2.32 -9.31
N ASN A 84 -19.67 -2.52 -10.15
CA ASN A 84 -20.98 -3.02 -9.72
C ASN A 84 -20.89 -4.42 -9.12
N ILE A 85 -20.16 -5.35 -9.75
CA ILE A 85 -19.96 -6.72 -9.23
C ILE A 85 -19.29 -6.67 -7.84
N ILE A 86 -18.23 -5.87 -7.70
CA ILE A 86 -17.54 -5.71 -6.42
C ILE A 86 -18.52 -5.11 -5.40
N GLN A 87 -19.19 -4.00 -5.72
CA GLN A 87 -20.12 -3.34 -4.81
C GLN A 87 -21.25 -4.28 -4.35
N SER A 88 -21.91 -4.98 -5.28
CA SER A 88 -22.97 -5.94 -4.96
C SER A 88 -22.48 -7.07 -4.05
N SER A 89 -21.21 -7.45 -4.13
CA SER A 89 -20.65 -8.45 -3.21
C SER A 89 -20.51 -7.95 -1.76
N TYR A 90 -20.59 -6.64 -1.53
CA TYR A 90 -20.51 -5.98 -0.23
C TYR A 90 -21.86 -5.45 0.30
N ASP A 91 -22.90 -5.44 -0.53
CA ASP A 91 -24.23 -4.94 -0.14
C ASP A 91 -24.96 -5.96 0.77
N GLY A 92 -25.69 -5.46 1.77
CA GLY A 92 -26.54 -6.28 2.65
C GLY A 92 -25.80 -7.33 3.49
N LEU A 93 -24.47 -7.20 3.66
CA LEU A 93 -23.67 -8.15 4.43
C LEU A 93 -24.08 -8.15 5.90
N HIS A 94 -24.31 -9.35 6.44
CA HIS A 94 -24.55 -9.57 7.86
C HIS A 94 -23.49 -10.50 8.43
N CYS A 95 -23.06 -10.22 9.67
CA CYS A 95 -22.07 -11.00 10.39
C CYS A 95 -22.63 -11.47 11.73
N LYS A 96 -22.14 -12.62 12.18
CA LYS A 96 -22.31 -13.16 13.53
C LYS A 96 -20.95 -13.59 14.03
N ILE A 97 -20.71 -13.43 15.32
CA ILE A 97 -19.46 -13.80 15.97
C ILE A 97 -19.69 -15.10 16.74
N VAL A 98 -18.74 -16.01 16.71
CA VAL A 98 -18.76 -17.19 17.57
C VAL A 98 -17.98 -16.84 18.84
N HIS A 99 -18.63 -16.91 19.99
CA HIS A 99 -18.03 -16.66 21.29
C HIS A 99 -18.47 -17.74 22.28
N GLY A 100 -17.50 -18.46 22.88
CA GLY A 100 -17.81 -19.56 23.81
C GLY A 100 -18.60 -20.71 23.18
N GLY A 101 -18.41 -20.97 21.89
CA GLY A 101 -19.18 -21.99 21.14
C GLY A 101 -20.60 -21.57 20.76
N GLN A 102 -21.03 -20.36 21.12
CA GLN A 102 -22.35 -19.82 20.77
C GLN A 102 -22.24 -18.70 19.74
N LEU A 103 -23.27 -18.55 18.90
CA LEU A 103 -23.36 -17.46 17.93
C LEU A 103 -24.00 -16.21 18.57
N THR A 104 -23.40 -15.05 18.33
CA THR A 104 -24.01 -13.77 18.71
C THR A 104 -25.23 -13.45 17.84
N LYS A 105 -25.95 -12.39 18.23
CA LYS A 105 -26.93 -11.75 17.36
C LYS A 105 -26.27 -11.30 16.05
N SER A 106 -27.05 -11.37 14.97
CA SER A 106 -26.65 -10.88 13.66
C SER A 106 -26.58 -9.36 13.67
N PHE A 107 -25.56 -8.79 13.02
CA PHE A 107 -25.48 -7.37 12.77
C PHE A 107 -25.05 -7.10 11.32
N GLU A 108 -25.47 -5.97 10.79
CA GLU A 108 -25.13 -5.54 9.44
C GLU A 108 -23.71 -4.96 9.40
N VAL A 109 -22.92 -5.34 8.38
CA VAL A 109 -21.55 -4.86 8.18
C VAL A 109 -21.57 -3.73 7.15
N LYS A 110 -21.45 -2.49 7.63
CA LYS A 110 -21.57 -1.28 6.81
C LYS A 110 -20.26 -0.71 6.29
N THR A 111 -19.15 -1.01 6.95
CA THR A 111 -17.82 -0.48 6.62
C THR A 111 -16.85 -1.60 6.31
N GLY A 112 -15.68 -1.21 5.82
CA GLY A 112 -14.55 -2.08 5.67
C GLY A 112 -14.60 -3.02 4.47
N VAL A 113 -13.47 -3.68 4.28
CA VAL A 113 -13.27 -4.80 3.35
C VAL A 113 -13.29 -6.12 4.12
N ARG A 114 -13.67 -7.23 3.48
CA ARG A 114 -13.83 -8.52 4.17
C ARG A 114 -12.49 -9.16 4.51
N GLN A 115 -12.20 -9.37 5.79
CA GLN A 115 -11.03 -10.16 6.20
C GLN A 115 -11.12 -11.58 5.65
N GLY A 116 -9.99 -12.13 5.20
CA GLY A 116 -9.90 -13.46 4.57
C GLY A 116 -10.35 -13.53 3.10
N CYS A 117 -10.93 -12.46 2.54
CA CYS A 117 -11.24 -12.41 1.11
C CYS A 117 -10.00 -12.03 0.29
N LEU A 118 -9.72 -12.76 -0.79
CA LEU A 118 -8.55 -12.54 -1.66
C LEU A 118 -8.54 -11.16 -2.33
N LEU A 119 -9.71 -10.56 -2.57
CA LEU A 119 -9.83 -9.25 -3.21
C LEU A 119 -9.59 -8.10 -2.20
N SER A 120 -9.85 -8.32 -0.92
CA SER A 120 -9.80 -7.27 0.11
C SER A 120 -8.43 -6.61 0.27
N PRO A 121 -7.29 -7.36 0.28
CA PRO A 121 -5.97 -6.73 0.31
C PRO A 121 -5.74 -5.77 -0.86
N PHE A 122 -6.18 -6.12 -2.07
CA PHE A 122 -6.04 -5.24 -3.23
C PHE A 122 -6.90 -3.97 -3.10
N LEU A 123 -8.15 -4.10 -2.65
CA LEU A 123 -9.03 -2.95 -2.40
C LEU A 123 -8.46 -2.02 -1.32
N PHE A 124 -7.87 -2.58 -0.27
CA PHE A 124 -7.18 -1.82 0.76
C PHE A 124 -5.94 -1.10 0.21
N LEU A 125 -5.13 -1.78 -0.60
CA LEU A 125 -3.95 -1.16 -1.23
C LEU A 125 -4.32 0.02 -2.13
N LEU A 126 -5.44 -0.03 -2.85
CA LEU A 126 -5.92 1.11 -3.66
C LEU A 126 -6.24 2.34 -2.81
N MET A 127 -6.84 2.14 -1.62
CA MET A 127 -7.10 3.22 -0.67
C MET A 127 -5.79 3.83 -0.17
N ILE A 128 -4.83 2.99 0.23
CA ILE A 128 -3.52 3.44 0.72
C ILE A 128 -2.75 4.16 -0.39
N ASP A 129 -2.74 3.66 -1.61
CA ASP A 129 -2.09 4.31 -2.75
C ASP A 129 -2.68 5.70 -3.02
N TRP A 130 -4.01 5.84 -2.96
CA TRP A 130 -4.66 7.15 -3.05
C TRP A 130 -4.23 8.08 -1.92
N ILE A 131 -4.30 7.62 -0.65
CA ILE A 131 -3.91 8.40 0.52
C ILE A 131 -2.46 8.87 0.36
N MET A 132 -1.53 7.97 0.07
CA MET A 132 -0.11 8.28 -0.13
C MET A 132 0.09 9.29 -1.24
N LYS A 133 -0.58 9.15 -2.40
CA LYS A 133 -0.51 10.12 -3.50
C LYS A 133 -1.02 11.49 -3.08
N THR A 134 -2.13 11.57 -2.35
CA THR A 134 -2.71 12.85 -1.91
C THR A 134 -1.95 13.52 -0.77
N SER A 135 -1.38 12.75 0.16
CA SER A 135 -0.64 13.28 1.31
C SER A 135 0.81 13.64 0.98
N THR A 136 1.37 13.12 -0.12
CA THR A 136 2.77 13.35 -0.52
C THR A 136 2.93 14.11 -1.84
N SER A 137 1.84 14.51 -2.50
CA SER A 137 1.87 15.25 -3.78
C SER A 137 2.56 16.61 -3.69
N GLU A 138 2.57 17.26 -2.51
CA GLU A 138 3.14 18.60 -2.31
C GLU A 138 4.58 18.60 -1.75
N GLY A 139 5.12 17.43 -1.40
CA GLY A 139 6.47 17.31 -0.83
C GLY A 139 7.56 17.06 -1.87
N LYS A 140 8.68 17.79 -1.80
CA LYS A 140 9.92 17.42 -2.53
C LYS A 140 10.33 16.01 -2.12
N ARG A 141 10.12 15.04 -3.01
CA ARG A 141 10.65 13.67 -2.89
C ARG A 141 12.17 13.70 -3.08
N ARG A 142 12.91 14.12 -2.05
CA ARG A 142 14.37 14.00 -2.01
C ARG A 142 14.80 13.54 -0.63
N ILE A 143 15.56 12.47 -0.62
CA ILE A 143 16.58 12.24 0.39
C ILE A 143 17.60 13.37 0.13
N GLN A 144 17.68 14.34 1.05
CA GLN A 144 18.77 15.33 1.04
C GLN A 144 19.96 14.75 1.77
#